data_AF-A0A368H394-F1
#
_entry.id   AF-A0A368H394-F1
#
_cell.length_a   1.000
_cell.length_b   1.000
_cell.length_c   1.000
_cell.angle_alpha   90.00
_cell.angle_beta   90.00
_cell.angle_gamma   90.00
#
_symmetry.space_group_name_H-M   'P 1'
#
loop_
_entity.id
_entity.type
_entity.pdbx_description
1 polymer ?
#
loop_
_entity_poly.entity_id
_entity_poly.type
_entity_poly.pdbx_seq_one_letter_code
_entity_poly.pdbx_strand_id
1 'polypeptide(L)'
;MNMLVVLLAVCLSTFTVDADDKCDYCKALAFALRFSAKMKSIPPEKIMGWRCERYKASHAGEDSENVGECEEVMKELMETTDAIKHAQNLEDSPDYNDPEKICFKDKGYCKR
;
A
#
# COMPACT_ATOMS: atom_id res chain seq x y z
N MET A 1 17.27 39.82 -22.72
CA MET A 1 17.43 38.35 -22.69
C MET A 1 17.57 37.94 -21.23
N ASN A 2 17.07 36.75 -20.86
CA ASN A 2 16.81 36.15 -19.54
C ASN A 2 15.33 36.29 -19.12
N MET A 3 14.49 35.34 -19.55
CA MET A 3 14.18 34.04 -18.91
C MET A 3 13.21 34.23 -17.72
N LEU A 4 11.92 33.95 -17.90
CA LEU A 4 11.26 32.64 -17.76
C LEU A 4 11.03 32.25 -16.28
N VAL A 5 9.74 32.02 -16.00
CA VAL A 5 9.20 31.12 -14.97
C VAL A 5 9.27 31.61 -13.52
N VAL A 6 8.11 31.91 -12.95
CA VAL A 6 7.74 31.26 -11.69
C VAL A 6 6.33 30.70 -11.85
N LEU A 7 6.31 29.39 -12.03
CA LEU A 7 5.17 28.49 -12.07
C LEU A 7 4.34 28.54 -10.78
N LEU A 8 3.06 28.23 -10.94
CA LEU A 8 2.06 27.97 -9.93
C LEU A 8 2.63 27.32 -8.65
N ALA A 9 2.55 28.05 -7.54
CA ALA A 9 2.61 27.51 -6.20
C ALA A 9 1.25 27.72 -5.53
N VAL A 10 0.22 27.05 -6.06
CA VAL A 10 -0.91 26.67 -5.20
C VAL A 10 -0.57 25.26 -4.74
N CYS A 11 0.30 25.20 -3.73
CA CYS A 11 0.56 23.99 -2.97
C CYS A 11 -0.79 23.50 -2.46
N LEU A 12 -1.25 22.39 -3.03
CA LEU A 12 -2.34 21.57 -2.52
C LEU A 12 -2.06 21.27 -1.05
N SER A 13 -2.64 22.08 -0.17
CA SER A 13 -2.71 21.85 1.26
C SER A 13 -3.89 20.92 1.53
N THR A 14 -3.70 19.62 1.34
CA THR A 14 -4.54 18.53 1.86
C THR A 14 -3.67 17.27 1.93
N PHE A 15 -4.03 16.29 2.79
CA PHE A 15 -3.28 15.06 3.13
C PHE A 15 -2.26 15.18 4.28
N THR A 16 -2.68 15.74 5.41
CA THR A 16 -2.09 15.37 6.73
C THR A 16 -2.97 14.41 7.52
N VAL A 17 -3.92 13.75 6.84
CA VAL A 17 -4.67 12.63 7.42
C VAL A 17 -3.99 11.35 6.91
N ASP A 18 -3.62 10.48 7.85
CA ASP A 18 -3.52 9.03 7.65
C ASP A 18 -2.29 8.42 6.97
N ALA A 19 -1.07 8.93 7.25
CA ALA A 19 0.13 8.15 6.96
C ALA A 19 0.20 6.86 7.79
N ASP A 20 -0.32 6.88 9.03
CA ASP A 20 -0.28 5.74 9.94
C ASP A 20 -1.26 4.65 9.48
N ASP A 21 -2.50 5.00 9.09
CA ASP A 21 -3.47 4.02 8.57
C ASP A 21 -3.09 3.49 7.19
N LYS A 22 -2.61 4.34 6.28
CA LYS A 22 -2.08 3.88 4.97
C LYS A 22 -0.85 3.00 5.12
N CYS A 23 0.01 3.22 6.11
CA CYS A 23 1.13 2.34 6.42
C CYS A 23 0.64 0.95 6.86
N ASP A 24 -0.38 0.89 7.72
CA ASP A 24 -0.95 -0.37 8.19
C ASP A 24 -1.69 -1.14 7.09
N TYR A 25 -2.46 -0.45 6.24
CA TYR A 25 -3.03 -1.04 5.03
C TYR A 25 -1.94 -1.59 4.13
N CYS A 26 -0.90 -0.80 3.87
CA CYS A 26 0.20 -1.23 3.02
C CYS A 26 0.91 -2.46 3.59
N LYS A 27 1.22 -2.49 4.90
CA LYS A 27 1.88 -3.64 5.55
C LYS A 27 1.06 -4.92 5.38
N ALA A 28 -0.25 -4.83 5.59
CA ALA A 28 -1.15 -5.96 5.44
C ALA A 28 -1.29 -6.43 3.98
N LEU A 29 -1.33 -5.50 3.05
CA LEU A 29 -1.43 -5.78 1.62
C LEU A 29 -0.11 -6.35 1.06
N ALA A 30 1.03 -5.84 1.50
CA ALA A 30 2.34 -6.40 1.17
C ALA A 30 2.51 -7.83 1.72
N PHE A 31 1.94 -8.12 2.89
CA PHE A 31 1.89 -9.49 3.40
C PHE A 31 0.98 -10.39 2.54
N ALA A 32 -0.20 -9.90 2.14
CA ALA A 32 -1.10 -10.62 1.24
C ALA A 32 -0.44 -10.93 -0.11
N LEU A 33 0.32 -9.97 -0.64
CA LEU A 33 1.08 -10.10 -1.88
C LEU A 33 2.16 -11.20 -1.78
N ARG A 34 2.91 -11.24 -0.67
CA ARG A 34 3.87 -12.33 -0.39
C ARG A 34 3.19 -13.69 -0.30
N PHE A 35 2.03 -13.75 0.36
CA PHE A 35 1.26 -15.00 0.46
C PHE A 35 0.75 -15.47 -0.91
N SER A 36 0.26 -14.56 -1.76
CA SER A 36 -0.13 -14.87 -3.14
C SER A 36 1.04 -15.45 -3.93
N ALA A 37 2.23 -14.82 -3.83
CA ALA A 37 3.44 -15.32 -4.48
C ALA A 37 3.77 -16.76 -4.03
N LYS A 38 3.75 -17.01 -2.72
CA LYS A 38 4.00 -18.35 -2.15
C LYS A 38 2.98 -19.40 -2.62
N MET A 39 1.70 -19.04 -2.67
CA MET A 39 0.63 -19.98 -3.04
C MET A 39 0.54 -20.26 -4.54
N LYS A 40 1.06 -19.36 -5.39
CA LYS A 40 1.14 -19.45 -6.87
C LYS A 40 -0.19 -19.63 -7.62
N SER A 41 -1.28 -19.91 -6.90
CA SER A 41 -2.59 -20.30 -7.40
C SER A 41 -3.67 -19.24 -7.18
N ILE A 42 -3.33 -18.17 -6.43
CA ILE A 42 -4.25 -17.08 -6.11
C ILE A 42 -3.66 -15.79 -6.66
N PRO A 43 -4.34 -15.11 -7.59
CA PRO A 43 -3.90 -13.81 -8.09
C PRO A 43 -3.75 -12.79 -6.95
N PRO A 44 -2.71 -11.93 -6.99
CA PRO A 44 -2.48 -10.87 -6.02
C PRO A 44 -3.73 -10.05 -5.69
N GLU A 45 -4.48 -9.67 -6.72
CA GLU A 45 -5.65 -8.80 -6.61
C GLU A 45 -6.74 -9.46 -5.77
N LYS A 46 -6.91 -10.78 -5.92
CA LYS A 46 -7.95 -11.52 -5.21
C LYS A 46 -7.67 -11.59 -3.71
N ILE A 47 -6.41 -11.79 -3.33
CA ILE A 47 -6.06 -11.89 -1.90
C ILE A 47 -5.96 -10.53 -1.23
N MET A 48 -5.47 -9.51 -1.95
CA MET A 48 -5.43 -8.14 -1.47
C MET A 48 -6.85 -7.58 -1.31
N GLY A 49 -7.75 -7.83 -2.27
CA GLY A 49 -9.16 -7.46 -2.17
C GLY A 49 -9.86 -8.12 -0.97
N TRP A 50 -9.68 -9.44 -0.79
CA TRP A 50 -10.18 -10.13 0.40
C TRP A 50 -9.62 -9.53 1.71
N ARG A 51 -8.36 -9.09 1.71
CA ARG A 51 -7.76 -8.45 2.87
C ARG A 51 -8.44 -7.11 3.19
N CYS A 52 -8.72 -6.27 2.19
CA CYS A 52 -9.46 -5.02 2.37
C CYS A 52 -10.91 -5.25 2.83
N GLU A 53 -11.61 -6.23 2.28
CA GLU A 53 -12.95 -6.62 2.77
C GLU A 53 -12.93 -7.06 4.24
N ARG A 54 -11.86 -7.75 4.67
CA ARG A 54 -11.73 -8.21 6.06
C ARG A 54 -11.43 -7.07 7.04
N TYR A 55 -10.82 -5.97 6.59
CA TYR A 55 -10.68 -4.76 7.40
C TYR A 55 -12.04 -4.22 7.81
N LYS A 56 -13.02 -4.21 6.89
CA LYS A 56 -14.42 -3.86 7.16
C LYS A 56 -15.05 -4.70 8.27
N ALA A 57 -14.78 -6.00 8.27
CA ALA A 57 -15.35 -6.92 9.25
C ALA A 57 -14.66 -6.83 10.62
N SER A 58 -13.37 -6.49 10.65
CA SER A 58 -12.58 -6.41 11.88
C SER A 58 -12.75 -5.08 12.61
N HIS A 59 -13.21 -4.04 11.90
CA HIS A 59 -13.51 -2.69 12.42
C HIS A 59 -15.00 -2.36 12.30
N ALA A 60 -15.86 -3.37 12.45
CA ALA A 60 -17.31 -3.20 12.35
C ALA A 60 -17.81 -2.19 13.42
N GLY A 61 -18.03 -0.95 13.00
CA GLY A 61 -18.33 0.19 13.87
C GLY A 61 -17.63 1.50 13.46
N GLU A 62 -16.57 1.41 12.65
CA GLU A 62 -15.87 2.55 12.04
C GLU A 62 -16.27 2.69 10.57
N ASP A 63 -16.34 3.94 10.09
CA ASP A 63 -16.95 4.31 8.82
C ASP A 63 -16.38 3.57 7.60
N SER A 64 -17.18 3.46 6.53
CA SER A 64 -16.84 2.77 5.27
C SER A 64 -15.62 3.32 4.53
N GLU A 65 -15.03 4.41 5.01
CA GLU A 65 -13.86 5.08 4.46
C GLU A 65 -12.61 4.18 4.52
N ASN A 66 -12.47 3.37 5.57
CA ASN A 66 -11.35 2.44 5.77
C ASN A 66 -11.18 1.40 4.64
N VAL A 67 -12.28 0.98 4.01
CA VAL A 67 -12.22 0.03 2.88
C VAL A 67 -11.76 0.74 1.62
N GLY A 68 -12.26 1.95 1.37
CA GLY A 68 -11.86 2.76 0.21
C GLY A 68 -10.38 3.10 0.25
N GLU A 69 -9.84 3.43 1.42
CA GLU A 69 -8.42 3.71 1.58
C GLU A 69 -7.53 2.46 1.41
N CYS A 70 -7.96 1.31 1.92
CA CYS A 70 -7.27 0.05 1.67
C CYS A 70 -7.27 -0.29 0.17
N GLU A 71 -8.38 -0.11 -0.52
CA GLU A 71 -8.50 -0.33 -1.97
C GLU A 71 -7.64 0.64 -2.78
N GLU A 72 -7.53 1.90 -2.35
CA GLU A 72 -6.61 2.89 -2.92
C GLU A 72 -5.15 2.43 -2.80
N VAL A 73 -4.72 2.06 -1.60
CA VAL A 73 -3.35 1.54 -1.36
C VAL A 73 -3.10 0.25 -2.16
N MET A 74 -4.10 -0.64 -2.25
CA MET A 74 -4.01 -1.85 -3.06
C MET A 74 -3.76 -1.52 -4.53
N LYS A 75 -4.56 -0.60 -5.10
CA LYS A 75 -4.41 -0.18 -6.50
C LYS A 75 -3.02 0.40 -6.75
N GLU A 76 -2.56 1.26 -5.85
CA GLU A 76 -1.25 1.88 -5.92
C GLU A 76 -0.07 0.88 -5.87
N LEU A 77 -0.17 -0.14 -5.01
CA LEU A 77 0.81 -1.22 -4.94
C LEU A 77 0.80 -2.07 -6.23
N MET A 78 -0.38 -2.34 -6.79
CA MET A 78 -0.52 -3.12 -8.03
C MET A 78 0.00 -2.38 -9.27
N GLU A 79 -0.13 -1.05 -9.31
CA GLU A 79 0.46 -0.21 -10.36
C GLU A 79 2.00 -0.16 -10.28
N THR A 80 2.58 -0.55 -9.14
CA THR A 80 4.02 -0.54 -8.91
C THR A 80 4.61 -1.92 -9.19
N THR A 81 5.18 -2.10 -10.38
CA THR A 81 5.82 -3.37 -10.79
C THR A 81 6.89 -3.84 -9.80
N ASP A 82 7.56 -2.91 -9.11
CA ASP A 82 8.61 -3.23 -8.13
C ASP A 82 8.04 -3.86 -6.85
N ALA A 83 6.88 -3.41 -6.35
CA ALA A 83 6.26 -3.98 -5.15
C ALA A 83 5.88 -5.46 -5.34
N ILE A 84 5.37 -5.81 -6.53
CA ILE A 84 5.02 -7.19 -6.90
C ILE A 84 6.28 -8.07 -6.97
N LYS A 85 7.31 -7.63 -7.68
CA LYS A 85 8.59 -8.36 -7.77
C LYS A 85 9.25 -8.51 -6.41
N HIS A 86 9.22 -7.46 -5.59
CA HIS A 86 9.81 -7.45 -4.27
C HIS A 86 9.09 -8.45 -3.37
N ALA A 87 7.76 -8.47 -3.36
CA ALA A 87 7.01 -9.47 -2.61
C ALA A 87 7.25 -10.91 -3.09
N GLN A 88 7.41 -11.14 -4.39
CA GLN A 88 7.79 -12.45 -4.95
C GLN A 88 9.18 -12.90 -4.47
N ASN A 89 10.16 -12.00 -4.47
CA ASN A 89 11.50 -12.29 -3.97
C ASN A 89 11.53 -12.59 -2.45
N LEU A 90 10.46 -12.23 -1.74
CA LEU A 90 10.31 -12.40 -0.29
C LEU A 90 9.31 -13.51 0.08
N GLU A 91 8.89 -14.35 -0.87
CA GLU A 91 7.87 -15.40 -0.64
C GLU A 91 8.25 -16.41 0.45
N ASP A 92 9.56 -16.65 0.63
CA ASP A 92 10.13 -17.54 1.63
C ASP A 92 10.97 -16.83 2.70
N SER A 93 11.00 -15.48 2.68
CA SER A 93 11.74 -14.73 3.70
C SER A 93 11.13 -14.93 5.09
N PRO A 94 11.92 -15.27 6.12
CA PRO A 94 11.44 -15.34 7.50
C PRO A 94 11.33 -13.97 8.17
N ASP A 95 11.76 -12.88 7.51
CA ASP A 95 11.75 -11.54 8.11
C ASP A 95 10.33 -10.94 8.10
N TYR A 96 9.83 -10.69 9.31
CA TYR A 96 8.52 -10.11 9.56
C TYR A 96 8.45 -8.62 9.19
N ASN A 97 9.59 -7.93 9.06
CA ASN A 97 9.65 -6.49 8.74
C ASN A 97 9.69 -6.20 7.25
N ASP A 98 9.77 -7.23 6.39
CA ASP A 98 9.81 -7.04 4.95
C ASP A 98 8.58 -6.30 4.36
N PRO A 99 7.33 -6.51 4.84
CA PRO A 99 6.18 -5.71 4.41
C PRO A 99 6.38 -4.22 4.67
N GLU A 100 6.95 -3.85 5.81
CA GLU A 100 7.28 -2.46 6.13
C GLU A 100 8.35 -1.90 5.20
N LYS A 101 9.37 -2.69 4.84
CA LYS A 101 10.39 -2.28 3.88
C LYS A 101 9.79 -2.00 2.50
N ILE A 102 8.81 -2.79 2.04
CA ILE A 102 8.07 -2.52 0.80
C ILE A 102 7.33 -1.18 0.92
N CYS A 103 6.59 -0.99 2.02
CA CYS A 103 5.79 0.22 2.24
C CYS A 103 6.60 1.50 2.45
N PHE A 104 7.81 1.39 3.00
CA PHE A 104 8.76 2.48 3.12
C PHE A 104 9.46 2.78 1.78
N LYS A 105 9.99 1.77 1.10
CA LYS A 105 10.84 1.96 -0.09
C LYS A 105 10.05 2.33 -1.35
N ASP A 106 8.88 1.72 -1.54
CA ASP A 106 8.20 1.76 -2.84
C ASP A 106 7.10 2.83 -2.90
N LYS A 107 6.58 3.25 -1.74
CA LYS A 107 5.48 4.24 -1.64
C LYS A 107 5.65 5.33 -0.58
N GLY A 108 6.48 5.09 0.45
CA GLY A 108 6.68 6.05 1.53
C GLY A 108 5.48 6.20 2.47
N TYR A 109 4.57 5.22 2.51
CA TYR A 109 3.44 5.24 3.45
C TYR A 109 3.93 5.12 4.90
N CYS A 110 4.92 4.28 5.14
CA CYS A 110 5.52 4.12 6.46
C CYS A 110 6.67 5.12 6.65
N LYS A 111 6.70 5.81 7.79
CA LYS A 111 7.83 6.65 8.20
C LYS A 111 8.89 5.80 8.92
N ARG A 112 10.13 6.25 8.87
CA ARG A 112 11.29 5.61 9.50
C ARG A 112 11.44 6.00 10.96
#